data_AF-A0A646HIT7-F1
#
_entry.id   AF-A0A646HIT7-F1
#
_cell.length_a   1.000
_cell.length_b   1.000
_cell.length_c   1.000
_cell.angle_alpha   90.00
_cell.angle_beta   90.00
_cell.angle_gamma   90.00
#
_symmetry.space_group_name_H-M   'P 1'
#
loop_
_entity.id
_entity.type
_entity.pdbx_description
1 polymer ?
#
loop_
_entity_poly.entity_id
_entity_poly.type
_entity_poly.pdbx_seq_one_letter_code
_entity_poly.pdbx_strand_id
1 'polypeptide(L)' 'MKKKNKYCYGWAIWTNWGSGWEKESVYDKSCESYSQVKKDAKEYRIAGAQTRITNTRWLNAS' A
#
# COMPACT_ATOMS: atom_id res chain seq x y z
N MET A 1 -27.77 4.17 13.40
CA MET A 1 -26.60 3.36 12.97
C MET A 1 -25.68 4.25 12.14
N LYS A 2 -24.41 4.45 12.57
CA LYS A 2 -23.42 5.13 11.72
C LYS A 2 -23.23 4.28 10.46
N LYS A 3 -23.46 4.85 9.27
CA LYS A 3 -23.18 4.17 7.99
C LYS A 3 -21.71 3.74 8.02
N LYS A 4 -21.45 2.42 8.02
CA LYS A 4 -20.10 1.90 7.79
C LYS A 4 -19.66 2.41 6.42
N ASN A 5 -18.46 2.99 6.35
CA ASN A 5 -17.92 3.51 5.10
C ASN A 5 -17.80 2.34 4.12
N LYS A 6 -18.26 2.49 2.87
CA LYS A 6 -18.27 1.38 1.89
C LYS A 6 -16.85 0.88 1.56
N TYR A 7 -15.86 1.75 1.75
CA TYR A 7 -14.47 1.51 1.40
C TYR A 7 -13.54 1.68 2.60
N CYS A 8 -12.51 0.84 2.65
CA CYS A 8 -11.29 1.12 3.39
C CYS A 8 -10.32 1.92 2.51
N TYR A 9 -9.47 2.70 3.16
CA TYR A 9 -8.47 3.53 2.53
C TYR A 9 -7.10 3.14 3.03
N GLY A 10 -6.14 3.06 2.12
CA GLY A 10 -4.82 2.57 2.45
C GLY A 10 -3.73 3.21 1.63
N TRP A 11 -2.53 2.69 1.82
CA TRP A 11 -1.41 2.87 0.93
C TRP A 11 -1.11 1.56 0.22
N ALA A 12 -0.73 1.64 -1.05
CA ALA A 12 -0.19 0.51 -1.80
C ALA A 12 1.26 0.81 -2.16
N ILE A 13 2.14 -0.13 -1.84
CA ILE A 13 3.50 -0.17 -2.38
C ILE A 13 3.43 -0.88 -3.73
N TRP A 14 3.97 -0.22 -4.74
CA TRP A 14 4.21 -0.79 -6.05
C TRP A 14 5.71 -0.98 -6.23
N THR A 15 6.10 -2.14 -6.75
CA THR A 15 7.47 -2.53 -7.07
C THR A 15 7.61 -2.68 -8.58
N ASN A 16 8.80 -2.41 -9.11
CA ASN A 16 9.15 -2.72 -10.49
C ASN A 16 10.58 -3.24 -10.54
N TRP A 17 10.71 -4.47 -11.03
CA TRP A 17 11.95 -5.22 -11.12
C TRP A 17 12.54 -5.24 -12.55
N GLY A 18 11.95 -4.49 -13.48
CA GLY A 18 12.36 -4.43 -14.89
C GLY A 18 11.28 -4.95 -15.86
N SER A 19 10.22 -5.58 -15.35
CA SER A 19 9.11 -6.15 -16.15
C SER A 19 7.82 -5.32 -16.11
N GLY A 20 7.76 -4.28 -15.28
CA GLY A 20 6.55 -3.47 -15.08
C GLY A 20 6.25 -3.22 -13.60
N TRP A 21 5.25 -2.38 -13.35
CA TRP A 21 4.82 -2.06 -11.99
C TRP A 21 3.77 -3.06 -11.49
N GLU A 22 4.07 -3.70 -10.37
CA GLU A 22 3.18 -4.63 -9.69
C GLU A 22 2.85 -4.14 -8.28
N LYS A 23 1.66 -4.48 -7.80
CA LYS A 23 1.22 -4.10 -6.46
C LYS A 23 1.69 -5.16 -5.47
N GLU A 24 2.70 -4.81 -4.70
CA GLU A 24 3.40 -5.72 -3.80
C GLU A 24 2.68 -5.84 -2.46
N SER A 25 2.23 -4.72 -1.89
CA SER A 25 1.68 -4.69 -0.53
C SER A 25 0.67 -3.57 -0.34
N VAL A 26 -0.33 -3.81 0.50
CA VAL A 26 -1.41 -2.87 0.83
C VAL A 26 -1.53 -2.74 2.34
N TYR A 27 -1.61 -1.49 2.80
CA TYR A 27 -1.61 -1.13 4.21
C TYR A 27 -2.87 -0.34 4.53
N ASP A 28 -3.58 -0.71 5.60
CA ASP A 28 -4.73 0.05 6.09
C ASP A 28 -4.27 1.28 6.85
N LYS A 29 -4.76 2.46 6.43
CA LYS A 29 -4.46 3.73 7.10
C LYS A 29 -4.99 3.80 8.53
N SER A 30 -5.97 2.97 8.91
CA SER A 30 -6.48 2.95 10.28
C SER A 30 -5.58 2.18 11.25
N CYS A 31 -4.72 1.30 10.73
CA CYS A 31 -3.90 0.40 11.53
C CYS A 31 -2.41 0.74 11.43
N GLU A 32 -1.98 1.22 10.27
CA GLU A 32 -0.57 1.39 9.95
C GLU A 32 -0.17 2.86 9.84
N SER A 33 1.09 3.14 10.13
CA SER A 33 1.66 4.48 9.95
C SER A 33 2.33 4.62 8.58
N TYR A 34 2.25 5.81 7.98
CA TYR A 34 2.94 6.07 6.71
C TYR A 34 4.47 5.91 6.82
N SER A 35 5.03 6.07 8.02
CA SER A 35 6.45 5.85 8.28
C SER A 35 6.83 4.38 8.10
N GLN A 36 5.99 3.45 8.59
CA GLN A 36 6.19 2.01 8.40
C GLN A 36 6.15 1.65 6.91
N VAL A 37 5.15 2.15 6.16
CA VAL A 37 5.04 1.91 4.71
C VAL A 37 6.29 2.38 3.95
N LYS A 38 6.89 3.51 4.35
CA LYS A 38 8.14 3.99 3.76
C LYS A 38 9.34 3.10 4.09
N LYS A 39 9.38 2.53 5.30
CA LYS A 39 10.43 1.60 5.71
C LYS A 39 10.38 0.35 4.84
N ASP A 40 9.21 -0.25 4.71
CA ASP A 40 9.02 -1.46 3.89
C ASP A 40 9.34 -1.17 2.41
N ALA A 41 8.87 -0.04 1.88
CA ALA A 41 9.21 0.40 0.52
C ALA A 41 10.71 0.62 0.30
N LYS A 42 11.47 0.92 1.36
CA LYS A 42 12.93 1.05 1.31
C LYS A 42 13.60 -0.32 1.25
N GLU A 43 13.06 -1.33 1.93
CA GLU A 43 13.59 -2.70 1.90
C GLU A 43 13.53 -3.28 0.47
N TYR A 44 12.40 -3.12 -0.23
CA TYR A 44 12.30 -3.48 -1.65
C TYR A 44 13.29 -2.71 -2.53
N ARG A 45 13.52 -1.43 -2.23
CA ARG A 45 14.51 -0.62 -2.98
C ARG A 45 15.94 -1.10 -2.76
N ILE A 46 16.31 -1.48 -1.54
CA ILE A 46 17.62 -2.06 -1.22
C ILE A 46 17.81 -3.39 -1.96
N ALA A 47 16.74 -4.19 -2.07
CA ALA A 47 16.75 -5.45 -2.81
C ALA A 47 16.87 -5.26 -4.35
N GLY A 48 16.72 -4.04 -4.86
CA GLY A 48 16.92 -3.70 -6.27
C GLY A 48 15.68 -3.23 -7.02
N ALA A 49 14.51 -3.19 -6.38
CA ALA A 49 13.28 -2.73 -7.01
C ALA A 49 13.22 -1.21 -7.12
N GLN A 50 12.62 -0.70 -8.19
CA GLN A 50 12.02 0.62 -8.14
C GLN A 50 10.74 0.56 -7.31
N THR A 51 10.49 1.57 -6.48
CA THR A 51 9.33 1.58 -5.57
C THR A 51 8.52 2.86 -5.66
N ARG A 52 7.19 2.73 -5.61
CA ARG A 52 6.22 3.83 -5.56
C ARG A 52 5.16 3.55 -4.52
N ILE A 53 4.87 4.52 -3.65
CA ILE A 53 3.73 4.43 -2.73
C ILE A 53 2.57 5.26 -3.29
N THR A 54 1.36 4.69 -3.30
CA THR A 54 0.15 5.35 -3.79
C THR A 54 -0.98 5.24 -2.79
N ASN A 55 -1.92 6.18 -2.81
CA ASN A 55 -3.18 5.99 -2.10
C ASN A 55 -4.02 4.95 -2.83
N THR A 56 -4.65 4.05 -2.08
CA THR A 56 -5.55 3.03 -2.62
C THR A 56 -6.82 2.95 -1.78
N ARG A 57 -7.87 2.34 -2.34
CA ARG A 57 -9.10 1.98 -1.62
C ARG A 57 -9.57 0.60 -2.02
N TRP A 58 -10.23 -0.11 -1.12
CA TRP A 58 -10.87 -1.40 -1.39
C TRP A 58 -12.24 -1.46 -0.71
N LEU A 59 -13.11 -2.33 -1.21
CA LEU A 59 -14.42 -2.54 -0.61
C LEU A 59 -14.26 -3.18 0.76
N ASN A 60 -15.01 -2.68 1.75
CA ASN A 60 -15.14 -3.40 3.00
C ASN A 60 -15.80 -4.75 2.75
N ALA A 61 -15.19 -5.83 3.23
CA ALA A 61 -15.86 -7.13 3.31
C ALA A 61 -17.13 -6.92 4.12
N SER A 62 -18.27 -7.28 3.50
CA SER A 62 -19.63 -6.95 3.99
C SER A 62 -19.96 -7.68 5.29
#